data_AF-A0A3C1CGV2-F1
#
_entry.id   AF-A0A3C1CGV2-F1
#
_cell.length_a   1.000
_cell.length_b   1.000
_cell.length_c   1.000
_cell.angle_alpha   90.00
_cell.angle_beta   90.00
_cell.angle_gamma   90.00
#
_symmetry.space_group_name_H-M   'P 1'
#
loop_
_entity.id
_entity.type
_entity.pdbx_description
1 polymer ?
#
loop_
_entity_poly.entity_id
_entity_poly.type
_entity_poly.pdbx_seq_one_letter_code
_entity_poly.pdbx_strand_id
1 'polypeptide(L)'
;MVNQPVVSDEDEQEESARAAYARAVGSRLRAVRKQMRLSLQAVEAMSDQEFKASVLGAYERGERAISVPRLQRLAKLYDVPVDQLLPQDDDANRWGPAGEREAPSGPGNGESPGRARRALRPWDGHEKVTIDLTKLNSVSGPERDLLRRFLSMIQVQRQDFNGRMITIRAEDLRAIACLFGVTPDAMSRRLDELGLRVTG
;
A
#
# COMPACT_ATOMS: atom_id res chain seq x y z
N MET A 1 31.64 -19.11 43.55
CA MET A 1 30.64 -19.48 42.53
C MET A 1 30.30 -18.24 41.74
N VAL A 2 30.62 -18.23 40.44
CA VAL A 2 30.30 -17.12 39.54
C VAL A 2 28.85 -17.32 39.11
N ASN A 3 27.96 -16.42 39.53
CA ASN A 3 26.55 -16.44 39.13
C ASN A 3 26.48 -15.96 37.67
N GLN A 4 26.53 -16.90 36.71
CA GLN A 4 26.22 -16.57 35.32
C GLN A 4 24.71 -16.32 35.22
N PRO A 5 24.27 -15.18 34.66
CA PRO A 5 22.87 -14.99 34.37
C PRO A 5 22.51 -15.95 33.23
N VAL A 6 21.70 -16.96 33.54
CA VAL A 6 20.97 -17.71 32.52
C VAL A 6 19.95 -16.75 31.93
N VAL A 7 20.30 -16.14 30.79
CA VAL A 7 19.30 -15.55 29.89
C VAL A 7 18.37 -16.68 29.49
N SER A 8 17.07 -16.48 29.69
CA SER A 8 16.08 -17.53 29.42
C SER A 8 15.88 -17.62 27.90
N ASP A 9 15.56 -18.79 27.35
CA ASP A 9 15.25 -18.96 25.91
C ASP A 9 14.15 -17.98 25.43
N GLU A 10 13.26 -17.55 26.34
CA GLU A 10 12.22 -16.55 26.10
C GLU A 10 12.78 -15.13 25.89
N ASP A 11 13.82 -14.74 26.61
CA ASP A 11 14.46 -13.41 26.50
C ASP A 11 15.20 -13.27 25.16
N GLU A 12 15.89 -14.33 24.73
CA GLU A 12 16.58 -14.37 23.43
C GLU A 12 15.61 -14.31 22.25
N GLN A 13 14.46 -14.98 22.38
CA GLN A 13 13.39 -14.93 21.38
C GLN A 13 12.76 -13.54 21.30
N GLU A 14 12.52 -12.88 22.43
CA GLU A 14 11.97 -11.53 22.47
C GLU A 14 12.95 -10.49 21.88
N GLU A 15 14.24 -10.60 22.19
CA GLU A 15 15.27 -9.73 21.62
C GLU A 15 15.42 -9.93 20.10
N SER A 16 15.38 -11.19 19.64
CA SER A 16 15.36 -11.53 18.22
C SER A 16 14.14 -10.94 17.50
N ALA A 17 12.96 -11.05 18.10
CA ALA A 17 11.72 -10.47 17.57
C ALA A 17 11.79 -8.93 17.49
N ARG A 18 12.31 -8.27 18.53
CA ARG A 18 12.53 -6.82 18.55
C ARG A 18 13.52 -6.38 17.45
N ALA A 19 14.61 -7.12 17.28
CA ALA A 19 15.58 -6.84 16.22
C ALA A 19 15.01 -7.08 14.81
N ALA A 20 14.17 -8.10 14.63
CA ALA A 20 13.47 -8.34 13.38
C ALA A 20 12.49 -7.19 13.06
N TYR A 21 11.72 -6.74 14.06
CA TYR A 21 10.80 -5.62 13.91
C TYR A 21 11.55 -4.32 13.57
N ALA A 22 12.67 -4.03 14.24
CA ALA A 22 13.51 -2.86 13.95
C ALA A 22 14.05 -2.87 12.52
N ARG A 23 14.48 -4.03 12.00
CA ARG A 23 14.90 -4.20 10.60
C ARG A 23 13.76 -3.97 9.61
N ALA A 24 12.57 -4.44 9.92
CA ALA A 24 11.39 -4.23 9.07
C ALA A 24 11.01 -2.74 9.01
N VAL A 25 10.95 -2.05 10.16
CA VAL A 25 10.74 -0.59 10.23
C VAL A 25 11.83 0.15 9.44
N GLY A 26 13.10 -0.22 9.64
CA GLY A 26 14.23 0.37 8.91
C GLY A 26 14.13 0.21 7.40
N SER A 27 13.73 -0.98 6.95
CA SER A 27 13.53 -1.27 5.53
C SER A 27 12.42 -0.39 4.95
N ARG A 28 11.32 -0.18 5.69
CA ARG A 28 10.23 0.68 5.28
C ARG A 28 10.64 2.16 5.20
N LEU A 29 11.37 2.66 6.19
CA LEU A 29 11.97 4.01 6.18
C LEU A 29 12.82 4.23 4.93
N ARG A 30 13.69 3.26 4.59
CA ARG A 30 14.52 3.32 3.40
C ARG A 30 13.71 3.34 2.11
N ALA A 31 12.68 2.51 2.02
CA ALA A 31 11.82 2.42 0.84
C ALA A 31 11.13 3.76 0.56
N VAL A 32 10.50 4.35 1.58
CA VAL A 32 9.82 5.65 1.48
C VAL A 32 10.81 6.75 1.09
N ARG A 33 11.99 6.82 1.74
CA ARG A 33 13.02 7.82 1.38
C ARG A 33 13.45 7.69 -0.09
N LYS A 34 13.68 6.46 -0.56
CA LYS A 34 14.08 6.20 -1.95
C LYS A 34 12.97 6.53 -2.95
N GLN A 35 11.72 6.27 -2.62
CA GLN A 35 10.56 6.64 -3.44
C GLN A 35 10.48 8.16 -3.62
N MET A 36 10.80 8.91 -2.57
CA MET A 36 10.93 10.38 -2.61
C MET A 36 12.22 10.87 -3.30
N ARG A 37 13.07 9.97 -3.80
CA ARG A 37 14.37 10.25 -4.43
C ARG A 37 15.35 11.02 -3.54
N LEU A 38 15.21 10.90 -2.22
CA LEU A 38 16.08 11.58 -1.26
C LEU A 38 17.30 10.73 -0.90
N SER A 39 18.48 11.34 -0.83
CA SER A 39 19.67 10.72 -0.22
C SER A 39 19.64 10.89 1.30
N LEU A 40 20.42 10.11 2.05
CA LEU A 40 20.53 10.29 3.50
C LEU A 40 21.02 11.71 3.87
N GLN A 41 21.96 12.26 3.09
CA GLN A 41 22.46 13.62 3.27
C GLN A 41 21.40 14.68 2.93
N ALA A 42 20.55 14.43 1.93
CA ALA A 42 19.45 15.32 1.61
C ALA A 42 18.42 15.38 2.76
N VAL A 43 18.10 14.24 3.38
CA VAL A 43 17.22 14.21 4.55
C VAL A 43 17.83 14.95 5.74
N GLU A 44 19.13 14.80 5.97
CA GLU A 44 19.84 15.57 7.00
C GLU A 44 19.72 17.09 6.74
N ALA A 45 19.95 17.54 5.51
CA ALA A 45 19.83 18.95 5.16
C ALA A 45 18.38 19.47 5.28
N MET A 46 17.40 18.70 4.82
CA MET A 46 15.97 19.07 4.88
C MET A 46 15.40 19.11 6.30
N SER A 47 16.00 18.35 7.22
CA SER A 47 15.57 18.28 8.62
C SER A 47 16.29 19.25 9.54
N ASP A 48 16.99 20.25 9.00
CA ASP A 48 17.86 21.15 9.76
C ASP A 48 18.81 20.37 10.69
N GLN A 49 19.42 19.31 10.14
CA GLN A 49 20.34 18.41 10.83
C GLN A 49 19.74 17.57 11.98
N GLU A 50 18.42 17.58 12.20
CA GLU A 50 17.77 16.76 13.23
C GLU A 50 17.95 15.25 12.98
N PHE A 51 17.93 14.85 11.70
CA PHE A 51 18.14 13.48 11.25
C PHE A 51 19.49 13.34 10.57
N LYS A 52 20.54 13.24 11.38
CA LYS A 52 21.91 12.93 10.91
C LYS A 52 21.91 11.71 9.99
N ALA A 53 22.60 11.81 8.84
CA ALA A 53 22.64 10.76 7.83
C ALA A 53 23.15 9.42 8.37
N SER A 54 24.14 9.45 9.29
CA SER A 54 24.66 8.27 9.97
C SER A 54 23.61 7.58 10.85
N VAL A 55 22.88 8.36 11.65
CA VAL A 55 21.84 7.88 12.56
C VAL A 55 20.65 7.33 11.78
N LEU A 56 20.21 8.05 10.73
CA LEU A 56 19.16 7.59 9.84
C LEU A 56 19.57 6.30 9.13
N GLY A 57 20.84 6.18 8.73
CA GLY A 57 21.40 4.95 8.18
C GLY A 57 21.33 3.76 9.16
N ALA A 58 21.61 3.98 10.44
CA ALA A 58 21.48 2.95 11.48
C ALA A 58 20.02 2.51 11.68
N TYR A 59 19.07 3.45 11.64
CA TYR A 59 17.64 3.11 11.65
C TYR A 59 17.27 2.27 10.43
N GLU A 60 17.69 2.68 9.23
CA GLU A 60 17.35 1.97 7.99
C GLU A 60 17.91 0.55 7.89
N ARG A 61 19.02 0.27 8.58
CA ARG A 61 19.61 -1.07 8.66
C ARG A 61 19.03 -1.90 9.80
N GLY A 62 18.22 -1.30 10.68
CA GLY A 62 17.71 -1.94 11.89
C GLY A 62 18.77 -2.15 12.97
N GLU A 63 19.94 -1.50 12.86
CA GLU A 63 21.01 -1.51 13.88
C GLU A 63 20.62 -0.71 15.12
N ARG A 64 19.62 0.18 14.98
CA ARG A 64 19.08 0.98 16.07
C ARG A 64 17.56 1.05 15.96
N ALA A 65 16.88 0.88 17.08
CA ALA A 65 15.44 1.13 17.15
C ALA A 65 15.15 2.64 17.07
N ILE A 66 14.08 3.00 16.36
CA ILE A 66 13.57 4.36 16.30
C ILE A 66 12.40 4.53 17.28
N SER A 67 12.35 5.65 17.98
CA SER A 67 11.23 5.97 18.88
C SER A 67 10.02 6.48 18.10
N VAL A 68 8.81 6.24 18.62
CA VAL A 68 7.55 6.71 18.01
C VAL A 68 7.56 8.22 17.72
N PRO A 69 8.01 9.13 18.63
CA PRO A 69 8.06 10.55 18.32
C PRO A 69 9.02 10.91 17.18
N ARG A 70 10.16 10.20 17.03
CA ARG A 70 11.09 10.40 15.91
C ARG A 70 10.52 9.87 14.60
N LEU A 71 9.84 8.71 14.64
CA LEU A 71 9.13 8.16 13.50
C LEU A 71 8.05 9.12 12.98
N GLN A 72 7.26 9.70 13.88
CA GLN A 72 6.24 10.69 13.54
C GLN A 72 6.84 11.95 12.88
N ARG A 73 8.02 12.40 13.31
CA ARG A 73 8.70 13.55 12.69
C ARG A 73 9.24 13.22 11.31
N LEU A 74 9.79 12.02 11.10
CA LEU A 74 10.15 11.55 9.74
C LEU A 74 8.92 11.45 8.84
N ALA A 75 7.79 10.97 9.35
CA ALA A 75 6.54 10.89 8.60
C ALA A 75 6.10 12.28 8.11
N LYS A 76 6.12 13.28 9.00
CA LYS A 76 5.86 14.68 8.64
C LYS A 76 6.86 15.24 7.64
N LEU A 77 8.15 14.96 7.81
CA LEU A 77 9.21 15.43 6.90
C LEU A 77 9.04 14.86 5.48
N TYR A 78 8.62 13.60 5.37
CA TYR A 78 8.36 12.94 4.09
C TYR A 78 6.95 13.20 3.54
N ASP A 79 6.10 13.93 4.27
CA ASP A 79 4.69 14.13 3.94
C ASP A 79 3.91 12.82 3.74
N VAL A 80 4.17 11.83 4.61
CA VAL A 80 3.47 10.54 4.62
C VAL A 80 2.83 10.26 5.99
N PRO A 81 1.71 9.51 6.04
CA PRO A 81 1.18 8.93 7.28
C PRO A 81 2.19 8.04 8.00
N VAL A 82 2.15 8.04 9.34
CA VAL A 82 3.12 7.29 10.17
C VAL A 82 3.01 5.77 10.00
N ASP A 83 1.81 5.26 9.74
CA ASP A 83 1.54 3.86 9.42
C ASP A 83 2.26 3.39 8.16
N GLN A 84 2.55 4.30 7.22
CA GLN A 84 3.38 3.96 6.06
C GLN A 84 4.85 3.75 6.40
N LEU A 85 5.32 4.13 7.59
CA LEU A 85 6.69 3.87 8.05
C LEU A 85 6.79 2.60 8.89
N LEU A 86 5.65 1.95 9.18
CA LEU A 86 5.59 0.71 9.94
C LEU A 86 5.64 -0.52 9.00
N PRO A 87 6.12 -1.68 9.49
CA PRO A 87 5.98 -2.95 8.78
C PRO A 87 4.51 -3.25 8.50
N GLN A 88 4.19 -3.72 7.30
CA GLN A 88 2.84 -4.17 6.98
C GLN A 88 2.69 -5.65 7.36
N ASP A 89 1.48 -6.10 7.69
CA ASP A 89 1.22 -7.44 8.23
C ASP A 89 1.76 -8.58 7.33
N ASP A 90 1.96 -8.34 6.04
CA ASP A 90 2.57 -9.29 5.09
C ASP A 90 4.07 -9.56 5.35
N ASP A 91 4.82 -8.60 5.91
CA ASP A 91 6.23 -8.79 6.26
C ASP A 91 6.39 -9.66 7.52
N ALA A 92 5.39 -9.64 8.41
CA ALA A 92 5.31 -10.55 9.56
C ALA A 92 4.82 -11.96 9.15
N ASN A 93 3.98 -12.06 8.12
CA ASN A 93 3.42 -13.33 7.64
C ASN A 93 4.28 -14.03 6.56
N ARG A 94 5.42 -13.44 6.15
CA ARG A 94 6.45 -14.14 5.33
C ARG A 94 7.23 -15.19 6.14
N TRP A 95 6.98 -15.29 7.45
CA TRP A 95 7.43 -16.39 8.30
C TRP A 95 6.32 -17.45 8.42
N GLY A 96 6.05 -18.13 7.31
CA GLY A 96 5.24 -19.34 7.21
C GLY A 96 5.86 -20.24 6.14
N PRO A 97 5.82 -21.58 6.27
CA PRO A 97 6.57 -22.48 5.39
C PRO A 97 6.13 -22.28 3.93
N ALA A 98 7.13 -22.12 3.06
CA ALA A 98 6.95 -21.94 1.63
C ALA A 98 6.11 -23.09 1.04
N GLY A 99 5.03 -22.74 0.34
CA GLY A 99 4.15 -23.69 -0.32
C GLY A 99 3.45 -23.03 -1.50
N GLU A 100 3.94 -23.39 -2.68
CA GLU A 100 3.39 -23.30 -4.03
C GLU A 100 2.11 -22.47 -4.28
N ARG A 101 2.19 -21.50 -5.20
CA ARG A 101 1.04 -21.14 -6.04
C ARG A 101 1.44 -21.17 -7.50
N GLU A 102 1.21 -22.33 -8.11
CA GLU A 102 1.12 -22.52 -9.54
C GLU A 102 -0.03 -21.69 -10.12
N ALA A 103 0.25 -20.99 -11.23
CA ALA A 103 -0.76 -20.33 -12.04
C ALA A 103 -1.29 -21.29 -13.10
N PRO A 104 -2.61 -21.36 -13.37
CA PRO A 104 -3.09 -21.97 -14.60
C PRO A 104 -3.33 -20.90 -15.68
N SER A 105 -2.62 -21.09 -16.79
CA SER A 105 -2.88 -20.52 -18.11
C SER A 105 -4.08 -21.20 -18.78
N GLY A 106 -4.88 -20.48 -19.57
CA GLY A 106 -5.79 -21.12 -20.54
C GLY A 106 -6.74 -20.16 -21.27
N PRO A 107 -6.93 -20.25 -22.61
CA PRO A 107 -7.44 -19.17 -23.48
C PRO A 107 -8.88 -19.40 -23.99
N GLY A 108 -9.49 -18.39 -24.63
CA GLY A 108 -10.76 -18.58 -25.35
C GLY A 108 -11.24 -17.35 -26.13
N ASN A 109 -11.11 -17.40 -27.45
CA ASN A 109 -11.64 -16.42 -28.41
C ASN A 109 -13.15 -16.62 -28.67
N GLY A 110 -13.86 -15.57 -29.07
CA GLY A 110 -15.22 -15.65 -29.63
C GLY A 110 -15.68 -14.34 -30.26
N GLU A 111 -15.75 -14.30 -31.59
CA GLU A 111 -16.14 -13.17 -32.42
C GLU A 111 -17.66 -12.91 -32.47
N SER A 112 -18.07 -11.63 -32.65
CA SER A 112 -19.02 -11.18 -33.69
C SER A 112 -19.33 -9.67 -33.56
N PRO A 113 -19.21 -8.84 -34.64
CA PRO A 113 -19.65 -7.44 -34.63
C PRO A 113 -20.91 -7.20 -35.49
N GLY A 114 -21.83 -6.34 -35.03
CA GLY A 114 -23.07 -6.03 -35.76
C GLY A 114 -23.85 -4.79 -35.29
N ARG A 115 -23.37 -3.60 -35.70
CA ARG A 115 -24.10 -2.34 -35.99
C ARG A 115 -24.90 -1.56 -34.91
N ALA A 116 -24.24 -0.50 -34.45
CA ALA A 116 -24.58 0.92 -34.68
C ALA A 116 -25.91 1.48 -34.16
N ARG A 117 -25.89 1.99 -32.92
CA ARG A 117 -26.54 3.24 -32.51
C ARG A 117 -25.66 3.94 -31.46
N ARG A 118 -24.88 4.93 -31.90
CA ARG A 118 -24.14 5.96 -31.12
C ARG A 118 -24.09 5.69 -29.61
N ALA A 119 -23.15 4.84 -29.19
CA ALA A 119 -23.14 4.24 -27.85
C ALA A 119 -22.04 4.83 -26.95
N LEU A 120 -22.39 5.12 -25.70
CA LEU A 120 -21.46 5.11 -24.57
C LEU A 120 -20.61 3.85 -24.68
N ARG A 121 -19.28 3.97 -24.69
CA ARG A 121 -18.39 2.82 -24.85
C ARG A 121 -18.70 1.79 -23.74
N PRO A 122 -19.13 0.57 -24.08
CA PRO A 122 -19.15 -0.54 -23.13
C PRO A 122 -17.74 -0.72 -22.57
N TRP A 123 -17.63 -1.10 -21.31
CA TRP A 123 -16.35 -1.39 -20.69
C TRP A 123 -15.73 -2.60 -21.38
N ASP A 124 -14.64 -2.40 -22.14
CA ASP A 124 -13.97 -3.42 -22.94
C ASP A 124 -13.29 -4.53 -22.10
N GLY A 125 -13.52 -4.58 -20.78
CA GLY A 125 -13.01 -5.60 -19.88
C GLY A 125 -11.49 -5.60 -19.68
N HIS A 126 -10.75 -4.76 -20.42
CA HIS A 126 -9.29 -4.65 -20.40
C HIS A 126 -8.79 -3.27 -19.97
N GLU A 127 -9.66 -2.28 -19.83
CA GLU A 127 -9.26 -0.92 -19.50
C GLU A 127 -8.91 -0.78 -18.00
N LYS A 128 -7.98 0.12 -17.69
CA LYS A 128 -7.63 0.44 -16.29
C LYS A 128 -8.43 1.67 -15.88
N VAL A 129 -9.06 1.64 -14.70
CA VAL A 129 -9.77 2.82 -14.17
C VAL A 129 -8.85 3.58 -13.25
N THR A 130 -8.67 4.88 -13.47
CA THR A 130 -8.04 5.76 -12.47
C THR A 130 -9.11 6.39 -11.60
N ILE A 131 -8.96 6.26 -10.28
CA ILE A 131 -9.90 6.74 -9.27
C ILE A 131 -9.20 7.83 -8.44
N ASP A 132 -9.83 9.00 -8.36
CA ASP A 132 -9.46 10.10 -7.48
C ASP A 132 -9.97 9.83 -6.06
N LEU A 133 -9.03 9.56 -5.16
CA LEU A 133 -9.31 9.21 -3.76
C LEU A 133 -9.65 10.44 -2.92
N THR A 134 -9.24 11.64 -3.33
CA THR A 134 -9.52 12.88 -2.58
C THR A 134 -11.01 13.19 -2.54
N LYS A 135 -11.71 12.82 -3.62
CA LYS A 135 -13.15 12.99 -3.78
C LYS A 135 -13.97 11.92 -3.06
N LEU A 136 -13.36 10.85 -2.59
CA LEU A 136 -14.07 9.78 -1.87
C LEU A 136 -14.77 10.30 -0.60
N ASN A 137 -14.23 11.34 0.03
CA ASN A 137 -14.85 12.00 1.20
C ASN A 137 -16.15 12.76 0.87
N SER A 138 -16.37 13.12 -0.40
CA SER A 138 -17.61 13.77 -0.86
C SER A 138 -18.74 12.79 -1.16
N VAL A 139 -18.42 11.50 -1.30
CA VAL A 139 -19.43 10.44 -1.44
C VAL A 139 -20.07 10.19 -0.09
N SER A 140 -21.40 10.17 -0.05
CA SER A 140 -22.16 9.95 1.19
C SER A 140 -22.84 8.59 1.19
N GLY A 141 -22.98 8.00 2.38
CA GLY A 141 -23.72 6.75 2.59
C GLY A 141 -22.85 5.48 2.59
N PRO A 142 -23.49 4.30 2.65
CA PRO A 142 -22.81 3.00 2.81
C PRO A 142 -21.90 2.65 1.62
N GLU A 143 -22.19 3.20 0.45
CA GLU A 143 -21.38 3.05 -0.77
C GLU A 143 -19.96 3.60 -0.59
N ARG A 144 -19.79 4.72 0.12
CA ARG A 144 -18.46 5.26 0.43
C ARG A 144 -17.63 4.27 1.23
N ASP A 145 -18.22 3.67 2.27
CA ASP A 145 -17.48 2.85 3.21
C ASP A 145 -17.01 1.54 2.56
N LEU A 146 -17.84 0.96 1.68
CA LEU A 146 -17.47 -0.21 0.88
C LEU A 146 -16.35 0.10 -0.12
N LEU A 147 -16.47 1.20 -0.88
CA LEU A 147 -15.42 1.65 -1.79
C LEU A 147 -14.11 1.94 -1.06
N ARG A 148 -14.19 2.63 0.08
CA ARG A 148 -13.02 2.93 0.91
C ARG A 148 -12.32 1.65 1.39
N ARG A 149 -13.07 0.69 1.93
CA ARG A 149 -12.50 -0.59 2.39
C ARG A 149 -11.81 -1.34 1.26
N PHE A 150 -12.45 -1.43 0.09
CA PHE A 150 -11.91 -2.17 -1.03
C PHE A 150 -10.68 -1.49 -1.65
N LEU A 151 -10.75 -0.17 -1.88
CA LEU A 151 -9.63 0.59 -2.42
C LEU A 151 -8.44 0.60 -1.44
N SER A 152 -8.68 0.71 -0.13
CA SER A 152 -7.63 0.59 0.87
C SER A 152 -6.94 -0.79 0.84
N MET A 153 -7.70 -1.87 0.62
CA MET A 153 -7.10 -3.21 0.43
C MET A 153 -6.15 -3.23 -0.76
N ILE A 154 -6.54 -2.65 -1.90
CA ILE A 154 -5.70 -2.57 -3.10
C ILE A 154 -4.44 -1.71 -2.84
N GLN A 155 -4.58 -0.58 -2.16
CA GLN A 155 -3.45 0.30 -1.81
C GLN A 155 -2.42 -0.44 -0.96
N VAL A 156 -2.89 -1.19 0.05
CA VAL A 156 -2.04 -2.02 0.93
C VAL A 156 -1.32 -3.08 0.12
N GLN A 157 -2.04 -3.91 -0.65
CA GLN A 157 -1.45 -4.99 -1.44
C GLN A 157 -0.42 -4.50 -2.47
N ARG A 158 -0.61 -3.30 -3.02
CA ARG A 158 0.30 -2.72 -4.03
C ARG A 158 1.41 -1.86 -3.44
N GLN A 159 1.35 -1.59 -2.14
CA GLN A 159 2.12 -0.53 -1.48
C GLN A 159 1.96 0.83 -2.20
N ASP A 160 0.80 1.04 -2.84
CA ASP A 160 0.47 2.25 -3.61
C ASP A 160 -0.37 3.20 -2.77
N PHE A 161 0.32 4.10 -2.08
CA PHE A 161 -0.30 5.11 -1.23
C PHE A 161 -0.10 6.53 -1.76
N ASN A 162 -0.04 6.68 -3.09
CA ASN A 162 0.10 7.99 -3.74
C ASN A 162 -1.02 9.00 -3.35
N GLY A 163 -2.04 8.53 -2.61
CA GLY A 163 -2.89 9.31 -1.69
C GLY A 163 -3.95 10.15 -2.38
N ARG A 164 -3.73 10.47 -3.66
CA ARG A 164 -4.58 11.32 -4.48
C ARG A 164 -5.31 10.51 -5.53
N MET A 165 -4.62 9.60 -6.21
CA MET A 165 -5.22 8.75 -7.24
C MET A 165 -4.71 7.31 -7.14
N ILE A 166 -5.55 6.36 -7.53
CA ILE A 166 -5.16 4.95 -7.71
C ILE A 166 -5.68 4.44 -9.06
N THR A 167 -4.83 3.74 -9.81
CA THR A 167 -5.24 3.08 -11.05
C THR A 167 -5.53 1.60 -10.78
N ILE A 168 -6.81 1.20 -10.87
CA ILE A 168 -7.27 -0.17 -10.67
C ILE A 168 -7.40 -0.92 -12.00
N ARG A 169 -7.24 -2.24 -11.96
CA ARG A 169 -7.39 -3.13 -13.12
C ARG A 169 -8.87 -3.45 -13.32
N ALA A 170 -9.23 -3.96 -14.51
CA ALA A 170 -10.59 -4.39 -14.79
C ALA A 170 -11.12 -5.46 -13.83
N GLU A 171 -10.26 -6.37 -13.36
CA GLU A 171 -10.61 -7.39 -12.36
C GLU A 171 -11.05 -6.78 -11.02
N ASP A 172 -10.36 -5.73 -10.57
CA ASP A 172 -10.70 -5.02 -9.35
C ASP A 172 -12.06 -4.30 -9.52
N LEU A 173 -12.30 -3.70 -10.69
CA LEU A 173 -13.59 -3.08 -11.00
C LEU A 173 -14.73 -4.10 -10.99
N ARG A 174 -14.50 -5.31 -11.53
CA ARG A 174 -15.47 -6.42 -11.45
C ARG A 174 -15.75 -6.81 -10.01
N ALA A 175 -14.71 -6.92 -9.18
CA ALA A 175 -14.86 -7.25 -7.76
C ALA A 175 -15.66 -6.18 -7.00
N ILE A 176 -15.40 -4.90 -7.25
CA ILE A 176 -16.21 -3.80 -6.71
C ILE A 176 -17.66 -3.92 -7.22
N ALA A 177 -17.87 -4.11 -8.52
CA ALA A 177 -19.23 -4.25 -9.07
C ALA A 177 -20.03 -5.40 -8.42
N CYS A 178 -19.38 -6.55 -8.20
CA CYS A 178 -19.96 -7.68 -7.47
C CYS A 178 -20.33 -7.32 -6.03
N LEU A 179 -19.47 -6.57 -5.31
CA LEU A 179 -19.74 -6.12 -3.94
C LEU A 179 -20.99 -5.22 -3.87
N PHE A 180 -21.23 -4.44 -4.93
CA PHE A 180 -22.38 -3.55 -5.07
C PHE A 180 -23.61 -4.19 -5.71
N GLY A 181 -23.51 -5.46 -6.14
CA GLY A 181 -24.60 -6.16 -6.83
C GLY A 181 -24.95 -5.57 -8.19
N VAL A 182 -24.00 -4.91 -8.86
CA VAL A 182 -24.19 -4.26 -10.16
C VAL A 182 -23.24 -4.83 -11.21
N THR A 183 -23.48 -4.51 -12.48
CA THR A 183 -22.55 -4.88 -13.56
C THR A 183 -21.32 -3.96 -13.58
N PRO A 184 -20.16 -4.39 -14.11
CA PRO A 184 -18.98 -3.56 -14.24
C PRO A 184 -19.23 -2.25 -15.01
N ASP A 185 -20.05 -2.30 -16.06
CA ASP A 185 -20.47 -1.12 -16.82
C ASP A 185 -21.27 -0.13 -15.96
N ALA A 186 -22.19 -0.65 -15.14
CA ALA A 186 -22.98 0.17 -14.23
C ALA A 186 -22.10 0.78 -13.14
N MET A 187 -21.15 0.02 -12.59
CA MET A 187 -20.18 0.52 -11.62
C MET A 187 -19.28 1.60 -12.22
N SER A 188 -18.83 1.43 -13.46
CA SER A 188 -18.02 2.43 -14.18
C SER A 188 -18.76 3.75 -14.35
N ARG A 189 -20.02 3.71 -14.82
CA ARG A 189 -20.90 4.89 -14.91
C ARG A 189 -21.14 5.51 -13.53
N ARG A 190 -21.29 4.69 -12.50
CA ARG A 190 -21.49 5.16 -11.13
C ARG A 190 -20.26 5.93 -10.61
N LEU A 191 -19.05 5.45 -10.90
CA LEU A 191 -17.82 6.17 -10.58
C LEU A 191 -17.70 7.50 -11.33
N ASP A 192 -18.24 7.61 -12.54
CA ASP A 192 -18.35 8.90 -13.27
C ASP A 192 -19.35 9.85 -12.60
N GLU A 193 -20.55 9.36 -12.27
CA GLU A 193 -21.60 10.13 -11.60
C GLU A 193 -21.10 10.72 -10.27
N LEU A 194 -20.29 9.95 -9.54
CA LEU A 194 -19.66 10.37 -8.28
C LEU A 194 -18.43 11.28 -8.51
N GLY A 195 -18.03 11.52 -9.75
CA GLY A 195 -16.86 12.33 -10.10
C GLY A 195 -15.52 11.73 -9.64
N LEU A 196 -15.52 10.43 -9.29
CA LEU A 196 -14.36 9.68 -8.79
C LEU A 196 -13.48 9.19 -9.93
N ARG A 197 -14.06 8.84 -11.09
CA ARG A 197 -13.29 8.36 -12.24
C ARG A 197 -12.59 9.53 -12.93
N VAL A 198 -11.30 9.36 -13.18
CA VAL A 198 -10.51 10.28 -14.00
C VAL A 198 -10.37 9.67 -15.40
N THR A 199 -10.97 10.31 -16.39
CA THR A 199 -10.77 9.98 -17.80
C THR A 199 -9.44 10.60 -18.23
N GLY A 200 -8.47 9.75 -18.55
CA GLY A 200 -7.16 10.13 -19.08
C GLY A 200 -7.11 9.96 -20.59
#